data_AF-C7RCW8-F1
#
_entry.id   AF-C7RCW8-F1
#
_cell.length_a   1.000
_cell.length_b   1.000
_cell.length_c   1.000
_cell.angle_alpha   90.00
_cell.angle_beta   90.00
_cell.angle_gamma   90.00
#
_symmetry.space_group_name_H-M   'P 1'
#
loop_
_entity.id
_entity.type
_entity.pdbx_description
1 polymer ?
#
loop_
_entity_poly.entity_id
_entity_poly.type
_entity_poly.pdbx_seq_one_letter_code
_entity_poly.pdbx_strand_id
1 'polypeptide(L)'
;MMPLDHLRSQIDTIDEQLLTLLKQRSQVIDQLSDLKGELGLPLHCPERERQIINNICSRNPTLYHQLDLVCIFRAVFNASLNLQLLKNTKQAG
;
A
#
# COMPACT_ATOMS: atom_id res chain seq x y z
N MET A 1 28.44 21.97 4.02
CA MET A 1 27.81 21.28 2.88
C MET A 1 27.63 19.83 3.27
N MET A 2 26.40 19.30 3.23
CA MET A 2 26.15 17.89 3.52
C MET A 2 26.59 17.08 2.29
N PRO A 3 27.47 16.07 2.43
CA PRO A 3 27.95 15.30 1.28
C PRO A 3 26.80 14.47 0.68
N LEU A 4 26.80 14.31 -0.64
CA LEU A 4 25.79 13.57 -1.40
C LEU A 4 25.49 12.18 -0.80
N ASP A 5 26.52 11.49 -0.35
CA ASP A 5 26.41 10.14 0.22
C ASP A 5 25.64 10.12 1.54
N HIS A 6 25.67 11.21 2.32
CA HIS A 6 24.89 11.29 3.54
C HIS A 6 23.39 11.40 3.24
N LEU A 7 23.01 12.18 2.23
CA LEU A 7 21.60 12.27 1.80
C LEU A 7 21.10 10.93 1.25
N ARG A 8 21.93 10.21 0.50
CA ARG A 8 21.60 8.87 0.00
C ARG A 8 21.37 7.88 1.15
N SER A 9 22.26 7.86 2.14
CA SER A 9 22.10 7.00 3.32
C SER A 9 20.83 7.32 4.13
N GLN A 10 20.43 8.60 4.20
CA GLN A 10 19.13 8.97 4.79
C GLN A 10 17.96 8.41 3.98
N ILE A 11 18.02 8.48 2.64
CA ILE A 11 17.00 7.89 1.77
C ILE A 11 16.93 6.37 1.97
N ASP A 12 18.06 5.67 1.98
CA ASP A 12 18.11 4.22 2.20
C ASP A 12 17.43 3.81 3.51
N THR A 13 17.69 4.58 4.58
CA THR A 13 17.05 4.36 5.89
C THR A 13 15.53 4.57 5.83
N ILE A 14 15.06 5.58 5.09
CA ILE A 14 13.63 5.84 4.91
C ILE A 14 13.00 4.71 4.08
N ASP A 15 13.67 4.24 3.04
CA ASP A 15 13.19 3.16 2.19
C ASP A 15 13.06 1.84 2.96
N GLU A 16 13.97 1.53 3.88
CA GLU A 16 13.84 0.40 4.81
C GLU A 16 12.61 0.53 5.71
N GLN A 17 12.29 1.74 6.18
CA GLN A 17 11.08 2.00 6.96
C GLN A 17 9.82 1.84 6.11
N LEU A 18 9.84 2.32 4.85
CA LEU A 18 8.74 2.12 3.91
C LEU A 18 8.50 0.63 3.64
N LEU A 19 9.56 -0.17 3.45
CA LEU A 19 9.44 -1.62 3.30
C LEU A 19 8.85 -2.28 4.55
N THR A 20 9.24 -1.84 5.74
CA THR A 20 8.68 -2.33 7.01
C THR A 20 7.18 -2.04 7.11
N LEU A 21 6.76 -0.82 6.77
CA LEU A 21 5.34 -0.43 6.75
C LEU A 21 4.54 -1.20 5.70
N LEU A 22 5.11 -1.41 4.51
CA LEU A 22 4.48 -2.20 3.45
C LEU A 22 4.31 -3.67 3.87
N LYS A 23 5.31 -4.25 4.54
CA LYS A 23 5.22 -5.60 5.12
C LYS A 23 4.06 -5.68 6.11
N GLN A 24 4.00 -4.79 7.10
CA GLN A 24 2.90 -4.75 8.07
C GLN A 24 1.54 -4.63 7.38
N ARG A 25 1.44 -3.72 6.40
CA ARG A 25 0.22 -3.52 5.63
C ARG A 25 -0.19 -4.79 4.87
N SER A 26 0.76 -5.50 4.24
CA SER A 26 0.48 -6.75 3.53
C SER A 26 -0.02 -7.87 4.45
N GLN A 27 0.47 -7.95 5.69
CA GLN A 27 -0.01 -8.92 6.69
C GLN A 27 -1.47 -8.65 7.07
N VAL A 28 -1.86 -7.38 7.21
CA VAL A 28 -3.27 -7.01 7.45
C VAL A 28 -4.14 -7.35 6.26
N ILE A 29 -3.66 -7.12 5.02
CA ILE A 29 -4.38 -7.50 3.81
C ILE A 29 -4.56 -9.01 3.73
N ASP A 30 -3.57 -9.79 4.13
CA ASP A 30 -3.64 -11.26 4.13
C ASP A 30 -4.77 -11.78 5.03
N GLN A 31 -4.85 -11.25 6.26
CA GLN A 31 -5.93 -11.54 7.22
C GLN A 31 -7.29 -11.05 6.72
N LEU A 32 -7.33 -9.85 6.13
CA LEU A 32 -8.55 -9.29 5.54
C LEU A 32 -9.06 -10.17 4.38
N SER A 33 -8.16 -10.76 3.60
CA SER A 33 -8.50 -11.66 2.50
C SER A 33 -9.24 -12.89 3.01
N ASP A 34 -8.77 -13.49 4.10
CA ASP A 34 -9.41 -14.67 4.71
C ASP A 34 -10.83 -14.34 5.16
N LEU A 35 -10.99 -13.25 5.91
CA LEU A 35 -12.29 -12.80 6.39
C LEU A 35 -13.26 -12.48 5.23
N LYS A 36 -12.78 -11.84 4.15
CA LYS A 36 -13.63 -11.60 2.97
C LYS A 36 -14.05 -12.89 2.29
N GLY A 37 -13.16 -13.89 2.23
CA GLY A 37 -13.48 -15.22 1.71
C GLY A 37 -14.58 -15.89 2.54
N GLU A 38 -14.45 -15.88 3.87
CA GLU A 38 -15.45 -16.41 4.80
C GLU A 38 -16.82 -15.72 4.66
N LEU A 39 -16.82 -14.40 4.44
CA LEU A 39 -18.03 -13.59 4.32
C LEU A 39 -18.59 -13.50 2.88
N GLY A 40 -17.94 -14.12 1.89
CA GLY A 40 -18.33 -14.00 0.48
C GLY A 40 -18.27 -12.57 -0.08
N LEU A 41 -17.40 -11.73 0.48
CA LEU A 41 -17.26 -10.31 0.08
C LEU A 41 -16.29 -10.13 -1.09
N PRO A 42 -16.49 -9.11 -1.94
CA PRO A 42 -15.60 -8.84 -3.05
C PRO A 42 -14.20 -8.40 -2.55
N LEU A 43 -13.16 -8.88 -3.25
CA LEU A 43 -11.77 -8.53 -2.94
C LEU A 43 -11.49 -7.04 -3.22
N HIS A 44 -12.01 -6.53 -4.33
CA HIS A 44 -11.85 -5.15 -4.77
C HIS A 44 -13.01 -4.27 -4.32
N CYS A 45 -12.70 -3.14 -3.68
CA CYS A 45 -13.69 -2.18 -3.17
C CYS A 45 -13.30 -0.74 -3.58
N PRO A 46 -13.72 -0.27 -4.77
CA PRO A 46 -13.35 1.04 -5.31
C PRO A 46 -13.68 2.22 -4.38
N GLU A 47 -14.86 2.18 -3.75
CA GLU A 47 -15.30 3.20 -2.79
C GLU A 47 -14.32 3.32 -1.62
N ARG A 48 -13.80 2.20 -1.11
CA ARG A 48 -12.82 2.22 -0.02
C ARG A 48 -11.50 2.84 -0.46
N GLU A 49 -11.02 2.52 -1.65
CA GLU A 49 -9.80 3.12 -2.21
C GLU A 49 -9.96 4.63 -2.38
N ARG A 50 -11.12 5.07 -2.92
CA ARG A 50 -11.43 6.50 -3.10
C ARG A 50 -11.43 7.25 -1.76
N GLN A 51 -12.02 6.67 -0.71
CA GLN A 51 -11.99 7.24 0.63
C GLN A 51 -10.56 7.39 1.16
N ILE A 52 -9.72 6.38 0.99
CA ILE A 52 -8.31 6.42 1.45
C ILE A 52 -7.55 7.52 0.68
N ILE A 53 -7.70 7.59 -0.64
CA ILE A 53 -7.07 8.63 -1.47
C ILE A 53 -7.52 10.03 -1.05
N ASN A 54 -8.81 10.25 -0.84
CA ASN A 54 -9.32 11.54 -0.40
C ASN A 54 -8.70 11.96 0.94
N ASN A 55 -8.61 11.02 1.90
CA ASN A 55 -8.01 11.28 3.20
C ASN A 55 -6.52 11.65 3.08
N ILE A 56 -5.76 10.91 2.25
CA ILE A 56 -4.34 11.18 2.01
C ILE A 56 -4.15 12.56 1.36
N CYS A 57 -4.93 12.86 0.32
CA CYS A 57 -4.85 14.13 -0.41
C CYS A 57 -5.20 15.31 0.48
N SER A 58 -6.23 15.19 1.33
CA SER A 58 -6.67 16.25 2.23
C SER A 58 -5.63 16.65 3.28
N ARG A 59 -4.72 15.73 3.62
CA ARG A 59 -3.70 15.93 4.65
C ARG A 59 -2.30 16.14 4.10
N ASN A 60 -2.09 15.95 2.79
CA ASN A 60 -0.78 15.75 2.14
C ASN A 60 0.37 16.50 2.85
N PRO A 61 1.13 15.83 3.73
CA PRO A 61 2.20 16.46 4.49
C PRO A 61 3.53 16.48 3.73
N THR A 62 3.55 15.91 2.52
CA THR A 62 4.75 15.73 1.71
C THR A 62 4.94 16.91 0.76
N LEU A 63 6.13 17.03 0.18
CA LEU A 63 6.40 17.99 -0.88
C LEU A 63 5.97 17.49 -2.28
N TYR A 64 5.39 16.28 -2.37
CA TYR A 64 4.92 15.72 -3.63
C TYR A 64 3.61 16.35 -4.09
N HIS A 65 3.42 16.42 -5.41
CA HIS A 65 2.13 16.82 -5.94
C HIS A 65 1.07 15.78 -5.59
N GLN A 66 -0.18 16.22 -5.48
CA GLN A 66 -1.30 15.35 -5.14
C GLN A 66 -1.42 14.17 -6.11
N LEU A 67 -1.14 14.39 -7.40
CA LEU A 67 -1.18 13.34 -8.42
C LEU A 67 -0.16 12.24 -8.15
N ASP A 68 1.04 12.59 -7.69
CA ASP A 68 2.10 11.62 -7.38
C ASP A 68 1.69 10.72 -6.21
N LEU A 69 1.11 11.29 -5.16
CA LEU A 69 0.56 10.52 -4.05
C LEU A 69 -0.56 9.58 -4.50
N VAL A 70 -1.45 10.04 -5.37
CA VAL A 70 -2.51 9.19 -5.93
C VAL A 70 -1.91 7.98 -6.66
N CYS A 71 -0.88 8.20 -7.47
CA CYS A 71 -0.20 7.14 -8.21
C CYS A 71 0.49 6.14 -7.26
N ILE A 72 1.22 6.62 -6.26
CA ILE A 72 1.91 5.76 -5.27
C ILE A 72 0.90 4.87 -4.55
N PHE A 73 -0.17 5.45 -4.00
CA PHE A 73 -1.13 4.67 -3.22
C PHE A 73 -1.97 3.72 -4.09
N ARG A 74 -2.26 4.07 -5.34
CA ARG A 74 -2.86 3.12 -6.31
C ARG A 74 -1.95 1.93 -6.58
N ALA A 75 -0.64 2.14 -6.71
CA ALA A 75 0.30 1.04 -6.88
C ALA A 75 0.30 0.11 -5.64
N VAL A 76 0.24 0.68 -4.43
CA VAL A 76 0.11 -0.09 -3.19
C VAL A 76 -1.20 -0.89 -3.15
N PHE A 77 -2.32 -0.33 -3.61
CA PHE A 77 -3.60 -1.04 -3.68
C PHE A 77 -3.56 -2.18 -4.71
N ASN A 78 -3.01 -1.94 -5.89
CA ASN A 78 -2.84 -2.98 -6.92
C ASN A 78 -2.00 -4.15 -6.43
N ALA A 79 -0.89 -3.88 -5.72
CA ALA A 79 -0.08 -4.94 -5.11
C ALA A 79 -0.88 -5.75 -4.07
N SER A 80 -1.76 -5.09 -3.31
CA SER A 80 -2.63 -5.73 -2.32
C SER A 80 -3.71 -6.60 -2.94
N LEU A 81 -4.30 -6.14 -4.05
CA LEU A 81 -5.27 -6.91 -4.81
C LEU A 81 -4.62 -8.15 -5.41
N ASN A 82 -3.42 -8.00 -5.98
CA ASN A 82 -2.66 -9.13 -6.51
C ASN A 82 -2.36 -10.19 -5.43
N LEU A 83 -1.96 -9.77 -4.23
CA LEU A 83 -1.77 -10.68 -3.09
C LEU A 83 -3.05 -11.48 -2.78
N GLN A 84 -4.20 -10.81 -2.69
CA GLN A 84 -5.50 -11.46 -2.43
C GLN A 84 -5.87 -12.46 -3.55
N LEU A 85 -5.66 -12.10 -4.83
CA LEU A 85 -5.94 -12.96 -5.97
C LEU A 85 -5.07 -14.23 -5.96
N LEU A 86 -3.77 -14.07 -5.75
CA LEU A 86 -2.82 -15.20 -5.68
C LEU A 86 -3.16 -16.17 -4.55
N LYS A 87 -3.61 -15.65 -3.40
CA LYS A 87 -4.05 -16.46 -2.27
C LYS A 87 -5.28 -17.30 -2.63
N ASN A 88 -6.29 -16.70 -3.22
CA ASN A 88 -7.51 -17.40 -3.63
C ASN A 88 -7.23 -18.46 -4.70
N THR A 89 -6.31 -18.22 -5.64
CA THR A 89 -5.93 -19.25 -6.63
C THR A 89 -5.20 -20.44 -6.03
N LYS A 90 -4.46 -20.26 -4.92
CA LYS A 90 -3.76 -21.36 -4.23
C LYS A 90 -4.67 -22.19 -3.32
N GLN A 91 -5.79 -21.63 -2.87
CA GLN A 91 -6.78 -22.34 -2.06
C GLN A 91 -7.79 -23.14 -2.91
N ALA A 92 -7.85 -22.87 -4.21
CA ALA A 92 -8.79 -23.51 -5.14
C ALA A 92 -8.23 -24.76 -5.86
N GLY A 93 -6.99 -25.15 -5.59
CA GLY A 93 -6.34 -26.35 -6.15
C GLY A 93 -5.77 -27.24 -5.05
#